data_AF-A0A0A1DKU2-F1
#
_entry.id   AF-A0A0A1DKU2-F1
#
_cell.length_a   1.000
_cell.length_b   1.000
_cell.length_c   1.000
_cell.angle_alpha   90.00
_cell.angle_beta   90.00
_cell.angle_gamma   90.00
#
_symmetry.space_group_name_H-M   'P 1'
#
loop_
_entity.id
_entity.type
_entity.pdbx_description
1 polymer ?
#
loop_
_entity_poly.entity_id
_entity_poly.type
_entity_poly.pdbx_seq_one_letter_code
_entity_poly.pdbx_strand_id
1 'polypeptide(L)'
;MSTDISITDMVAQLTRPFRNSEPYTVENAGTSYTQRHHVDAPSLLDQLNNTLPSIGGAIIGSGSGHASRPAASIEAIDTFIHIDREASRWVRDLGEDDPINTKLCVRLLGSLLPSTEVCGPRPRRDGNQPPDCCARHAIEHDVRRWWTQARIVSGWDVAAFKPRNTCPLCEGRGTLRIRISDYPDVTALCVSCRETWDPTTITLLAEHVRLENQEDDAA
;
A
#
# COMPACT_ATOMS: atom_id res chain seq x y z
N MET A 1 18.07 11.24 0.13
CA MET A 1 18.11 10.32 -1.02
C MET A 1 16.93 9.37 -0.83
N SER A 2 15.81 9.63 -1.49
CA SER A 2 14.68 8.68 -1.46
C SER A 2 15.13 7.45 -2.24
N THR A 3 15.17 6.30 -1.58
CA THR A 3 15.46 5.02 -2.21
C THR A 3 14.20 4.58 -2.92
N ASP A 4 14.12 4.86 -4.21
CA ASP A 4 13.04 4.35 -5.06
C ASP A 4 13.02 2.83 -4.94
N ILE A 5 11.96 2.30 -4.32
CA ILE A 5 11.83 0.87 -4.05
C ILE A 5 11.44 0.18 -5.35
N SER A 6 12.19 -0.86 -5.73
CA SER A 6 11.94 -1.53 -7.00
C SER A 6 10.61 -2.29 -6.98
N ILE A 7 10.00 -2.50 -8.15
CA ILE A 7 8.78 -3.33 -8.28
C ILE A 7 9.01 -4.74 -7.70
N THR A 8 10.21 -5.29 -7.90
CA THR A 8 10.59 -6.59 -7.33
C THR A 8 10.57 -6.59 -5.80
N ASP A 9 11.05 -5.51 -5.18
CA ASP A 9 11.01 -5.34 -3.73
C ASP A 9 9.58 -5.16 -3.21
N MET A 10 8.73 -4.44 -3.95
CA MET A 10 7.30 -4.31 -3.63
C MET A 10 6.58 -5.67 -3.68
N VAL A 11 6.81 -6.46 -4.72
CA VAL A 11 6.30 -7.85 -4.84
C VAL A 11 6.82 -8.72 -3.70
N ALA A 12 8.08 -8.57 -3.32
CA ALA A 12 8.67 -9.30 -2.20
C ALA A 12 7.97 -8.94 -0.89
N GLN A 13 7.77 -7.66 -0.58
CA GLN A 13 7.07 -7.22 0.64
C GLN A 13 5.59 -7.62 0.66
N LEU A 14 4.91 -7.59 -0.49
CA LEU A 14 3.53 -8.04 -0.62
C LEU A 14 3.38 -9.52 -0.26
N THR A 15 4.36 -10.36 -0.62
CA THR A 15 4.17 -11.81 -0.63
C THR A 15 5.06 -12.59 0.33
N ARG A 16 6.11 -11.98 0.90
CA ARG A 16 7.07 -12.62 1.81
C ARG A 16 7.22 -11.78 3.09
N PRO A 17 7.53 -12.42 4.24
CA PRO A 17 7.94 -11.68 5.42
C PRO A 17 9.13 -10.77 5.10
N PHE A 18 9.15 -9.59 5.70
CA PHE A 18 10.18 -8.59 5.48
C PHE A 18 10.59 -7.94 6.79
N ARG A 19 11.76 -7.33 6.79
CA ARG A 19 12.30 -6.63 7.96
C ARG A 19 12.08 -5.15 7.79
N ASN A 20 11.27 -4.55 8.64
CA ASN A 20 11.08 -3.11 8.69
C ASN A 20 12.17 -2.48 9.57
N SER A 21 12.54 -1.23 9.27
CA SER A 21 13.49 -0.45 10.07
C SER A 21 12.85 0.87 10.46
N GLU A 22 12.58 1.03 11.74
CA GLU A 22 11.94 2.21 12.30
C GLU A 22 12.97 3.05 13.04
N PRO A 23 13.14 4.34 12.69
CA PRO A 23 13.95 5.24 13.48
C PRO A 23 13.23 5.54 14.80
N TYR A 24 13.92 5.39 15.91
CA TYR A 24 13.47 5.85 17.22
C TYR A 24 14.54 6.73 17.85
N THR A 25 14.10 7.84 18.44
CA THR A 25 14.99 8.76 19.14
C THR A 25 15.05 8.36 20.61
N VAL A 26 16.27 8.13 21.10
CA VAL A 26 16.52 7.91 22.52
C VAL A 26 17.17 9.15 23.09
N GLU A 27 16.63 9.66 24.19
CA GLU A 27 17.26 10.70 24.99
C GLU A 27 18.06 10.06 26.13
N ASN A 28 19.36 10.33 26.19
CA ASN A 28 20.22 9.88 27.29
C ASN A 28 21.14 11.02 27.72
N ALA A 29 21.08 11.40 29.00
CA ALA A 29 21.92 12.44 29.62
C ALA A 29 21.98 13.78 28.83
N GLY A 30 20.85 14.22 28.28
CA GLY A 30 20.76 15.48 27.52
C GLY A 30 21.27 15.39 26.08
N THR A 31 21.65 14.20 25.60
CA THR A 31 21.95 13.93 24.19
C THR A 31 20.86 13.08 23.57
N SER A 32 20.35 13.50 22.41
CA SER A 32 19.44 12.68 21.60
C SER A 32 20.23 11.98 20.50
N TYR A 33 19.99 10.68 20.32
CA TYR A 33 20.50 9.93 19.17
C TYR A 33 19.38 9.10 18.54
N THR A 34 19.39 9.02 17.22
CA THR A 34 18.44 8.21 16.45
C THR A 34 19.03 6.83 16.26
N GLN A 35 18.38 5.81 16.83
CA GLN A 35 18.70 4.41 16.58
C GLN A 35 17.64 3.81 15.64
N ARG A 36 18.03 2.77 14.89
CA ARG A 36 17.11 2.02 14.04
C ARG A 36 16.69 0.76 14.77
N HIS A 37 15.40 0.66 15.09
CA HIS A 37 14.80 -0.57 15.55
C HIS A 37 14.43 -1.41 14.33
N HIS A 38 14.71 -2.71 14.38
CA HIS A 38 14.35 -3.61 13.30
C HIS A 38 13.26 -4.55 13.77
N VAL A 39 12.17 -4.61 13.00
CA VAL A 39 11.01 -5.45 13.30
C VAL A 39 10.80 -6.41 12.15
N ASP A 40 10.75 -7.71 12.43
CA ASP A 40 10.34 -8.70 11.43
C ASP A 40 8.81 -8.68 11.33
N ALA A 41 8.31 -8.39 10.13
CA ALA A 41 6.89 -8.28 9.84
C ALA A 41 6.46 -9.41 8.89
N PRO A 42 5.24 -9.95 9.06
CA PRO A 42 4.62 -10.81 8.04
C PRO A 42 4.50 -10.07 6.70
N SER A 43 4.26 -10.81 5.62
CA SER A 43 4.00 -10.17 4.32
C SER A 43 2.78 -9.24 4.39
N LEU A 44 2.74 -8.18 3.57
CA LEU A 44 1.61 -7.23 3.61
C LEU A 44 0.27 -7.93 3.32
N LEU A 45 0.24 -8.93 2.43
CA LEU A 45 -0.97 -9.72 2.19
C LEU A 45 -1.35 -10.59 3.38
N ASP A 46 -0.40 -11.11 4.16
CA ASP A 46 -0.72 -11.77 5.43
C ASP A 46 -1.28 -10.79 6.44
N GLN A 47 -0.72 -9.58 6.52
CA GLN A 47 -1.20 -8.56 7.45
C GLN A 47 -2.66 -8.22 7.14
N LEU A 48 -3.00 -7.96 5.87
CA LEU A 48 -4.38 -7.72 5.44
C LEU A 48 -5.28 -8.93 5.74
N ASN A 49 -4.86 -10.14 5.40
CA ASN A 49 -5.65 -11.35 5.62
C ASN A 49 -5.85 -11.66 7.12
N ASN A 50 -4.86 -11.39 7.97
CA ASN A 50 -4.96 -11.62 9.41
C ASN A 50 -5.83 -10.60 10.15
N THR A 51 -6.24 -9.50 9.49
CA THR A 51 -7.29 -8.62 10.02
C THR A 51 -8.68 -9.24 9.94
N LEU A 52 -8.85 -10.35 9.20
CA LEU A 52 -10.12 -11.07 9.15
C LEU A 52 -10.44 -11.67 10.52
N PRO A 53 -11.69 -11.52 11.01
CA PRO A 53 -12.15 -12.30 12.15
C PRO A 53 -11.96 -13.78 11.80
N SER A 54 -11.36 -14.57 12.69
CA SER A 54 -11.32 -16.02 12.51
C SER A 54 -12.77 -16.53 12.55
N ILE A 55 -13.36 -16.85 11.40
CA ILE A 55 -14.75 -17.36 11.29
C ILE A 55 -14.83 -18.82 11.81
N GLY A 56 -13.70 -19.48 12.08
CA GLY A 56 -13.63 -20.81 12.68
C GLY A 56 -13.62 -20.79 14.21
N GLY A 57 -14.60 -21.47 14.80
CA GLY A 57 -14.81 -21.57 16.25
C GLY A 57 -13.58 -22.02 17.05
N ALA A 58 -13.59 -21.63 18.32
CA ALA A 58 -12.62 -22.03 19.33
C ALA A 58 -12.41 -23.55 19.31
N ILE A 59 -11.31 -23.99 18.69
CA ILE A 59 -10.76 -25.31 18.98
C ILE A 59 -10.13 -25.17 20.36
N ILE A 60 -10.82 -25.74 21.34
CA ILE A 60 -10.45 -25.82 22.74
C ILE A 60 -9.04 -26.42 22.84
N GLY A 61 -8.09 -25.65 23.39
CA GLY A 61 -6.83 -26.18 23.87
C GLY A 61 -5.58 -25.72 23.13
N SER A 62 -5.29 -24.42 23.12
CA SER A 62 -3.90 -23.96 23.22
C SER A 62 -3.91 -22.51 23.67
N GLY A 63 -3.25 -22.21 24.79
CA GLY A 63 -3.26 -20.89 25.42
C GLY A 63 -2.70 -19.82 24.49
N SER A 64 -3.59 -19.10 23.80
CA SER A 64 -3.21 -17.89 23.09
C SER A 64 -3.15 -16.76 24.12
N GLY A 65 -1.94 -16.25 24.34
CA GLY A 65 -1.75 -14.97 25.01
C GLY A 65 -2.63 -13.92 24.34
N HIS A 66 -3.10 -12.95 25.12
CA HIS A 66 -3.94 -11.85 24.66
C HIS A 66 -3.12 -10.93 23.73
N ALA A 67 -2.81 -11.41 22.53
CA ALA A 67 -2.30 -10.59 21.46
C ALA A 67 -3.47 -9.71 21.03
N SER A 68 -3.40 -8.43 21.36
CA SER A 68 -4.34 -7.41 20.93
C SER A 68 -4.41 -7.43 19.41
N ARG A 69 -5.36 -8.20 18.86
CA ARG A 69 -5.67 -8.15 17.43
C ARG A 69 -6.26 -6.77 17.18
N PRO A 70 -5.73 -5.99 16.22
CA PRO A 70 -6.41 -4.77 15.80
C PRO A 70 -7.82 -5.15 15.37
N ALA A 71 -8.81 -4.33 15.73
CA ALA A 71 -10.20 -4.59 15.33
C ALA A 71 -10.25 -4.83 13.82
N ALA A 72 -10.98 -5.86 13.40
CA ALA A 72 -11.12 -6.21 11.99
C ALA A 72 -11.52 -4.97 11.19
N SER A 73 -10.63 -4.52 10.32
CA SER A 73 -10.85 -3.34 9.50
C SER A 73 -11.54 -3.79 8.22
N ILE A 74 -12.80 -3.37 8.02
CA ILE A 74 -13.52 -3.59 6.76
C ILE A 74 -12.67 -3.09 5.57
N GLU A 75 -11.90 -2.02 5.76
CA GLU A 75 -10.99 -1.47 4.75
C GLU A 75 -9.92 -2.49 4.33
N ALA A 76 -9.38 -3.27 5.29
CA ALA A 76 -8.36 -4.29 5.02
C ALA A 76 -8.91 -5.48 4.23
N ILE A 77 -10.12 -5.91 4.57
CA ILE A 77 -10.83 -6.99 3.86
C ILE A 77 -11.09 -6.57 2.41
N ASP A 78 -11.68 -5.38 2.23
CA ASP A 78 -12.01 -4.85 0.90
C ASP A 78 -10.74 -4.66 0.05
N THR A 79 -9.65 -4.16 0.66
CA THR A 79 -8.35 -4.04 0.00
C THR A 79 -7.78 -5.39 -0.43
N PHE A 80 -7.85 -6.41 0.44
CA PHE A 80 -7.38 -7.75 0.11
C PHE A 80 -8.16 -8.35 -1.07
N ILE A 81 -9.50 -8.29 -1.03
CA ILE A 81 -10.37 -8.80 -2.10
C ILE A 81 -10.10 -8.08 -3.42
N HIS A 82 -9.85 -6.78 -3.37
CA HIS A 82 -9.52 -6.00 -4.56
C HIS A 82 -8.20 -6.46 -5.19
N ILE A 83 -7.13 -6.57 -4.40
CA ILE A 83 -5.82 -7.06 -4.87
C ILE A 83 -5.94 -8.48 -5.44
N ASP A 84 -6.69 -9.36 -4.76
CA ASP A 84 -6.95 -10.73 -5.22
C ASP A 84 -7.58 -10.75 -6.62
N ARG A 85 -8.68 -10.03 -6.82
CA ARG A 85 -9.39 -9.97 -8.11
C ARG A 85 -8.52 -9.43 -9.23
N GLU A 86 -7.76 -8.38 -8.98
CA GLU A 86 -6.92 -7.75 -10.00
C GLU A 86 -5.68 -8.59 -10.32
N ALA A 87 -5.04 -9.20 -9.31
CA ALA A 87 -3.91 -10.10 -9.54
C ALA A 87 -4.34 -11.34 -10.34
N SER A 88 -5.47 -11.96 -9.98
CA SER A 88 -6.05 -13.09 -10.74
C SER A 88 -6.53 -12.70 -12.14
N ARG A 89 -7.00 -11.46 -12.33
CA ARG A 89 -7.28 -10.94 -13.69
C ARG A 89 -6.00 -10.89 -14.51
N TRP A 90 -4.94 -10.27 -14.00
CA TRP A 90 -3.68 -10.14 -14.72
C TRP A 90 -3.03 -11.48 -15.07
N VAL A 91 -3.06 -12.46 -14.17
CA VAL A 91 -2.54 -13.81 -14.45
C VAL A 91 -3.27 -14.43 -15.65
N ARG A 92 -4.60 -14.33 -15.68
CA ARG A 92 -5.42 -14.84 -16.79
C ARG A 92 -5.22 -14.06 -18.08
N ASP A 93 -5.11 -12.74 -18.00
CA ASP A 93 -4.88 -11.87 -19.17
C ASP A 93 -3.51 -12.13 -19.82
N LEU A 94 -2.53 -12.58 -19.05
CA LEU A 94 -1.23 -13.03 -19.54
C LEU A 94 -1.23 -14.47 -20.09
N GLY A 95 -2.37 -15.17 -20.04
CA GLY A 95 -2.53 -16.53 -20.55
C GLY A 95 -2.03 -17.63 -19.62
N GLU A 96 -1.81 -17.31 -18.34
CA GLU A 96 -1.34 -18.25 -17.32
C GLU A 96 -2.51 -18.82 -16.50
N ASP A 97 -2.29 -20.00 -15.90
CA ASP A 97 -3.28 -20.61 -15.02
C ASP A 97 -3.33 -19.89 -13.66
N ASP A 98 -4.54 -19.51 -13.22
CA ASP A 98 -4.76 -18.85 -11.94
C ASP A 98 -4.47 -19.81 -10.77
N PRO A 99 -3.45 -19.54 -9.92
CA PRO A 99 -3.11 -20.41 -8.80
C PRO A 99 -4.11 -20.35 -7.64
N ILE A 100 -5.20 -19.57 -7.73
CA ILE A 100 -6.27 -19.35 -6.72
C ILE A 100 -5.76 -18.64 -5.44
N ASN A 101 -4.45 -18.60 -5.23
CA ASN A 101 -3.81 -17.97 -4.09
C ASN A 101 -3.25 -16.60 -4.48
N THR A 102 -3.78 -15.53 -3.89
CA THR A 102 -3.38 -14.14 -4.15
C THR A 102 -1.85 -13.92 -4.12
N LYS A 103 -1.14 -14.52 -3.16
CA LYS A 103 0.33 -14.36 -3.07
C LYS A 103 1.04 -15.06 -4.22
N LEU A 104 0.54 -16.21 -4.66
CA LEU A 104 1.10 -16.90 -5.82
C LEU A 104 0.82 -16.10 -7.09
N CYS A 105 -0.38 -15.52 -7.25
CA CYS A 105 -0.69 -14.61 -8.36
C CYS A 105 0.32 -13.45 -8.41
N VAL A 106 0.47 -12.71 -7.30
CA VAL A 106 1.38 -11.55 -7.24
C VAL A 106 2.86 -11.95 -7.48
N ARG A 107 3.30 -13.11 -6.97
CA ARG A 107 4.66 -13.63 -7.25
C ARG A 107 4.84 -14.00 -8.71
N LEU A 108 3.84 -14.66 -9.31
CA LEU A 108 3.87 -15.07 -10.70
C LEU A 108 3.96 -13.83 -11.60
N LEU A 109 3.13 -12.81 -11.36
CA LEU A 109 3.21 -11.53 -12.05
C LEU A 109 4.61 -10.90 -11.93
N GLY A 110 5.18 -10.86 -10.73
CA GLY A 110 6.56 -10.37 -10.53
C GLY A 110 7.61 -11.14 -11.34
N SER A 111 7.43 -12.45 -11.53
CA SER A 111 8.32 -13.27 -12.35
C SER A 111 8.11 -13.13 -13.86
N LEU A 112 6.92 -12.75 -14.30
CA LEU A 112 6.55 -12.55 -15.71
C LEU A 112 6.89 -11.14 -16.21
N LEU A 113 6.99 -10.15 -15.33
CA LEU A 113 7.30 -8.77 -15.71
C LEU A 113 8.52 -8.62 -16.66
N PRO A 114 9.64 -9.34 -16.48
CA PRO A 114 10.76 -9.28 -17.43
C PRO A 114 10.45 -9.78 -18.84
N SER A 115 9.48 -10.70 -19.00
CA SER A 115 9.08 -11.28 -20.30
C SER A 115 7.90 -10.56 -20.94
N THR A 116 7.17 -9.70 -20.21
CA THR A 116 6.08 -8.90 -20.78
C THR A 116 6.58 -7.88 -21.81
N GLU A 117 5.78 -7.67 -22.86
CA GLU A 117 6.09 -6.72 -23.92
C GLU A 117 6.27 -5.30 -23.37
N VAL A 118 7.39 -4.68 -23.71
CA VAL A 118 7.73 -3.31 -23.33
C VAL A 118 7.35 -2.40 -24.48
N CYS A 119 6.65 -1.30 -24.19
CA CYS A 119 6.45 -0.27 -25.20
C CYS A 119 7.84 0.23 -25.66
N GLY A 120 8.05 0.35 -26.98
CA GLY A 120 9.36 0.66 -27.57
C GLY A 120 9.99 1.97 -27.06
N PRO A 121 11.22 2.32 -27.50
CA PRO A 121 11.91 3.53 -27.06
C PRO A 121 10.98 4.74 -27.17
N ARG A 122 10.66 5.32 -26.01
CA ARG A 122 9.60 6.31 -25.85
C ARG A 122 9.65 7.37 -26.97
N PRO A 123 8.57 7.63 -27.73
CA PRO A 123 8.42 8.96 -28.29
C PRO A 123 8.50 9.96 -27.12
N ARG A 124 9.10 11.12 -27.35
CA ARG A 124 9.33 12.15 -26.32
C ARG A 124 8.09 12.32 -25.45
N ARG A 125 8.34 12.52 -24.14
CA ARG A 125 7.37 12.77 -23.07
C ARG A 125 6.60 14.07 -23.32
N ASP A 126 5.80 14.09 -24.38
CA ASP A 126 4.69 15.01 -24.52
C ASP A 126 3.71 14.51 -23.46
N GLY A 127 3.39 15.33 -22.45
CA GLY A 127 2.80 14.93 -21.16
C GLY A 127 1.40 14.30 -21.18
N ASN A 128 1.01 13.65 -22.27
CA ASN A 128 -0.29 13.07 -22.53
C ASN A 128 -0.23 11.54 -22.77
N GLN A 129 0.92 10.89 -22.53
CA GLN A 129 1.00 9.44 -22.65
C GLN A 129 0.28 8.80 -21.46
N PRO A 130 -0.73 7.92 -21.69
CA PRO A 130 -1.44 7.26 -20.61
C PRO A 130 -0.46 6.45 -19.74
N PRO A 131 -0.72 6.35 -18.42
CA PRO A 131 0.13 5.62 -17.47
C PRO A 131 0.34 4.14 -17.88
N ASP A 132 -0.56 3.60 -18.70
CA ASP A 132 -0.63 2.20 -19.09
C ASP A 132 -0.30 1.99 -20.58
N CYS A 133 0.89 2.42 -21.05
CA CYS A 133 1.28 2.30 -22.48
C CYS A 133 1.34 0.84 -22.97
N CYS A 134 1.58 -0.13 -22.08
CA CYS A 134 1.66 -1.55 -22.37
C CYS A 134 1.35 -2.37 -21.11
N ALA A 135 1.14 -3.67 -21.27
CA ALA A 135 0.83 -4.59 -20.16
C ALA A 135 1.84 -4.49 -19.01
N ARG A 136 3.14 -4.38 -19.33
CA ARG A 136 4.18 -4.21 -18.32
C ARG A 136 3.96 -2.99 -17.42
N HIS A 137 3.77 -1.81 -18.01
CA HIS A 137 3.60 -0.58 -17.24
C HIS A 137 2.28 -0.58 -16.45
N ALA A 138 1.22 -1.17 -17.00
CA ALA A 138 -0.04 -1.35 -16.30
C ALA A 138 0.10 -2.26 -15.07
N ILE A 139 0.82 -3.38 -15.19
CA ILE A 139 1.11 -4.28 -14.06
C ILE A 139 2.01 -3.59 -13.03
N GLU A 140 3.06 -2.88 -13.47
CA GLU A 140 3.94 -2.13 -12.56
C GLU A 140 3.15 -1.05 -11.79
N HIS A 141 2.24 -0.34 -12.47
CA HIS A 141 1.34 0.63 -11.86
C HIS A 141 0.42 -0.04 -10.81
N ASP A 142 -0.25 -1.12 -11.16
CA ASP A 142 -1.15 -1.84 -10.24
C ASP A 142 -0.39 -2.41 -9.05
N VAL A 143 0.83 -2.96 -9.23
CA VAL A 143 1.66 -3.45 -8.12
C VAL A 143 2.04 -2.32 -7.15
N ARG A 144 2.42 -1.14 -7.66
CA ARG A 144 2.68 0.04 -6.82
C ARG A 144 1.43 0.43 -6.03
N ARG A 145 0.28 0.45 -6.71
CA ARG A 145 -1.01 0.76 -6.09
C ARG A 145 -1.36 -0.23 -4.98
N TRP A 146 -1.25 -1.54 -5.24
CA TRP A 146 -1.50 -2.59 -4.25
C TRP A 146 -0.56 -2.48 -3.05
N TRP A 147 0.73 -2.24 -3.29
CA TRP A 147 1.72 -2.08 -2.24
C TRP A 147 1.40 -0.88 -1.34
N THR A 148 1.08 0.28 -1.93
CA THR A 148 0.68 1.49 -1.20
C THR A 148 -0.60 1.25 -0.40
N GLN A 149 -1.62 0.67 -1.02
CA GLN A 149 -2.87 0.34 -0.36
C GLN A 149 -2.65 -0.58 0.84
N ALA A 150 -1.91 -1.67 0.64
CA ALA A 150 -1.66 -2.64 1.70
C ALA A 150 -0.90 -2.04 2.88
N ARG A 151 0.12 -1.19 2.63
CA ARG A 151 0.89 -0.51 3.68
C ARG A 151 0.08 0.51 4.47
N ILE A 152 -0.82 1.23 3.82
CA ILE A 152 -1.66 2.24 4.48
C ILE A 152 -2.75 1.56 5.30
N VAL A 153 -3.39 0.54 4.73
CA VAL A 153 -4.57 -0.09 5.33
C VAL A 153 -4.20 -1.11 6.41
N SER A 154 -3.08 -1.82 6.28
CA SER A 154 -2.64 -2.73 7.34
C SER A 154 -2.31 -1.98 8.64
N GLY A 155 -1.83 -0.73 8.53
CA GLY A 155 -1.52 0.15 9.66
C GLY A 155 -0.55 -0.47 10.66
N TRP A 156 0.23 -1.49 10.24
CA TRP A 156 0.99 -2.36 11.13
C TRP A 156 2.12 -1.60 11.84
N ASP A 157 2.81 -0.73 11.09
CA ASP A 157 3.90 0.07 11.65
C ASP A 157 3.33 1.34 12.31
N VAL A 158 2.58 2.12 11.53
CA VAL A 158 2.00 3.40 11.95
C VAL A 158 0.60 3.54 11.38
N ALA A 159 -0.35 3.93 12.23
CA ALA A 159 -1.71 4.22 11.81
C ALA A 159 -1.75 5.40 10.84
N ALA A 160 -2.48 5.25 9.74
CA ALA A 160 -2.67 6.33 8.77
C ALA A 160 -3.44 7.50 9.41
N PHE A 161 -2.98 8.73 9.15
CA PHE A 161 -3.71 9.95 9.43
C PHE A 161 -5.01 9.98 8.60
N LYS A 162 -6.13 10.36 9.24
CA LYS A 162 -7.48 10.33 8.66
C LYS A 162 -8.09 11.73 8.63
N PRO A 163 -7.69 12.60 7.70
CA PRO A 163 -8.29 13.92 7.58
C PRO A 163 -9.78 13.80 7.20
N ARG A 164 -10.59 14.78 7.62
CA ARG A 164 -12.01 14.89 7.25
C ARG A 164 -12.25 15.66 5.95
N ASN A 165 -11.19 15.88 5.17
CA ASN A 165 -11.22 16.50 3.86
C ASN A 165 -11.87 15.58 2.81
N THR A 166 -12.25 16.17 1.69
CA THR A 166 -12.76 15.49 0.50
C THR A 166 -11.64 14.89 -0.34
N CYS A 167 -11.93 13.78 -1.01
CA CYS A 167 -11.05 13.28 -2.07
C CYS A 167 -11.16 14.15 -3.31
N PRO A 168 -10.05 14.62 -3.92
CA PRO A 168 -10.11 15.49 -5.10
C PRO A 168 -10.63 14.80 -6.38
N LEU A 169 -10.72 13.47 -6.40
CA LEU A 169 -11.20 12.71 -7.57
C LEU A 169 -12.64 12.24 -7.45
N CYS A 170 -13.07 11.80 -6.27
CA CYS A 170 -14.40 11.22 -6.07
C CYS A 170 -15.26 12.02 -5.10
N GLU A 171 -14.75 13.14 -4.57
CA GLU A 171 -15.42 14.08 -3.66
C GLU A 171 -15.88 13.47 -2.32
N GLY A 172 -15.55 12.19 -2.07
CA GLY A 172 -15.89 11.49 -0.85
C GLY A 172 -15.19 12.12 0.35
N ARG A 173 -15.95 12.54 1.37
CA ARG A 173 -15.44 13.15 2.60
C ARG A 173 -14.98 12.10 3.60
N GLY A 174 -13.81 12.32 4.25
CA GLY A 174 -13.29 11.43 5.29
C GLY A 174 -12.79 10.06 4.78
N THR A 175 -12.63 9.93 3.47
CA THR A 175 -12.17 8.71 2.79
C THR A 175 -10.65 8.64 2.67
N LEU A 176 -9.95 9.75 2.92
CA LEU A 176 -8.49 9.82 2.79
C LEU A 176 -7.78 9.12 3.96
N ARG A 177 -6.71 8.41 3.64
CA ARG A 177 -5.77 7.77 4.57
C ARG A 177 -4.36 8.18 4.15
N ILE A 178 -3.63 8.85 5.02
CA ILE A 178 -2.32 9.42 4.72
C ILE A 178 -1.28 8.84 5.67
N ARG A 179 -0.20 8.26 5.14
CA ARG A 179 0.93 7.74 5.91
C ARG A 179 2.07 8.76 5.88
N ILE A 180 2.25 9.47 7.01
CA ILE A 180 3.21 10.57 7.16
C ILE A 180 4.54 10.09 7.77
N SER A 181 4.54 8.91 8.41
CA SER A 181 5.70 8.36 9.14
C SER A 181 6.95 8.14 8.29
N ASP A 182 6.78 8.06 6.98
CA ASP A 182 7.83 7.63 6.06
C ASP A 182 8.56 8.83 5.41
N TYR A 183 8.44 10.06 5.96
CA TYR A 183 9.04 11.27 5.37
C TYR A 183 10.53 11.05 4.98
N PRO A 184 10.91 11.28 3.70
CA PRO A 184 10.17 12.02 2.67
C PRO A 184 9.13 11.21 1.85
N ASP A 185 9.00 9.91 2.06
CA ASP A 185 8.18 8.98 1.27
C ASP A 185 6.71 8.94 1.73
N VAL A 186 6.09 10.13 1.85
CA VAL A 186 4.67 10.26 2.23
C VAL A 186 3.79 9.66 1.14
N THR A 187 2.86 8.80 1.55
CA THR A 187 1.90 8.15 0.65
C THR A 187 0.48 8.33 1.16
N ALA A 188 -0.48 8.33 0.24
CA ALA A 188 -1.90 8.43 0.58
C ALA A 188 -2.78 7.52 -0.28
N LEU A 189 -3.98 7.25 0.23
CA LEU A 189 -5.02 6.45 -0.40
C LEU A 189 -6.39 7.07 -0.13
N CYS A 190 -7.27 7.07 -1.14
CA CYS A 190 -8.70 7.23 -0.95
C CYS A 190 -9.35 5.85 -0.86
N VAL A 191 -9.94 5.50 0.29
CA VAL A 191 -10.55 4.16 0.45
C VAL A 191 -11.82 3.96 -0.38
N SER A 192 -12.39 5.04 -0.92
CA SER A 192 -13.61 4.99 -1.74
C SER A 192 -13.29 4.73 -3.21
N CYS A 193 -12.53 5.61 -3.87
CA CYS A 193 -12.19 5.45 -5.29
C CYS A 193 -10.90 4.68 -5.55
N ARG A 194 -10.16 4.33 -4.49
CA ARG A 194 -8.90 3.56 -4.54
C ARG A 194 -7.72 4.28 -5.18
N GLU A 195 -7.87 5.57 -5.46
CA GLU A 195 -6.75 6.40 -5.91
C GLU A 195 -5.65 6.43 -4.86
N THR A 196 -4.39 6.34 -5.32
CA THR A 196 -3.20 6.45 -4.47
C THR A 196 -2.34 7.62 -4.90
N TRP A 197 -1.77 8.31 -3.93
CA TRP A 197 -0.76 9.34 -4.15
C TRP A 197 0.57 8.85 -3.59
N ASP A 198 1.57 8.78 -4.47
CA ASP A 198 2.95 8.42 -4.14
C ASP A 198 3.79 9.68 -3.84
N PRO A 199 5.06 9.56 -3.44
CA PRO A 199 5.90 10.73 -3.14
C PRO A 199 6.04 11.72 -4.31
N THR A 200 5.76 11.29 -5.55
CA THR A 200 5.83 12.15 -6.74
C THR A 200 4.56 12.95 -6.99
N THR A 201 3.42 12.48 -6.48
CA THR A 201 2.08 13.06 -6.70
C THR A 201 1.42 13.58 -5.41
N ILE A 202 1.99 13.28 -4.24
CA ILE A 202 1.45 13.66 -2.92
C ILE A 202 1.32 15.17 -2.72
N THR A 203 2.13 15.97 -3.42
CA THR A 203 2.07 17.45 -3.37
C THR A 203 0.72 17.98 -3.83
N LEU A 204 0.12 17.35 -4.85
CA LEU A 204 -1.21 17.72 -5.36
C LEU A 204 -2.29 17.49 -4.29
N LEU A 205 -2.23 16.36 -3.58
CA LEU A 205 -3.15 16.08 -2.49
C LEU A 205 -2.93 17.02 -1.31
N ALA A 206 -1.67 17.32 -0.97
CA ALA A 206 -1.34 18.22 0.12
C ALA A 206 -1.87 19.64 -0.13
N GLU A 207 -1.80 20.12 -1.37
CA GLU A 207 -2.38 21.40 -1.77
C GLU A 207 -3.90 21.42 -1.62
N HIS A 208 -4.58 20.36 -2.09
CA HIS A 208 -6.04 20.20 -1.93
C HIS A 208 -6.47 20.25 -0.46
N VAL A 209 -5.82 19.45 0.40
CA VAL A 209 -6.12 19.42 1.84
C VAL A 209 -5.88 20.78 2.50
N ARG A 210 -4.82 21.49 2.09
CA ARG A 210 -4.52 22.83 2.62
C ARG A 210 -5.59 23.85 2.24
N LEU A 211 -6.06 23.83 0.99
CA LEU A 211 -7.09 24.75 0.52
C LEU A 211 -8.41 24.52 1.25
N GLU A 212 -8.86 23.27 1.35
CA GLU A 212 -10.12 22.95 2.04
C GLU A 212 -10.09 23.33 3.52
N ASN A 213 -8.97 23.13 4.22
CA ASN A 213 -8.84 23.57 5.62
C ASN A 213 -8.89 25.10 5.79
N GLN A 214 -8.36 25.87 4.83
CA GLN A 214 -8.42 27.33 4.87
C GLN A 214 -9.83 27.86 4.65
N GLU A 215 -10.62 27.17 3.81
CA GLU A 215 -12.03 27.49 3.59
C GLU A 215 -12.88 27.19 4.83
N ASP A 216 -12.64 26.06 5.50
CA ASP A 216 -13.32 25.70 6.75
C ASP A 216 -13.03 26.69 7.89
N ASP A 217 -11.81 27.22 7.98
CA ASP A 217 -11.43 28.22 8.99
C ASP A 217 -12.03 29.61 8.75
N ALA A 218 -12.47 29.89 7.52
CA ALA A 218 -13.05 31.19 7.13
C ALA A 218 -14.58 31.25 7.31
N ALA A 219 -15.24 30.11 7.52
CA ALA A 219 -16.69 29.96 7.65
C ALA A 219 -17.18 30.04 9.10
#